data_AF-A0A3S0QVK0-F1
#
_entry.id   AF-A0A3S0QVK0-F1
#
_cell.length_a   1.000
_cell.length_b   1.000
_cell.length_c   1.000
_cell.angle_alpha   90.00
_cell.angle_beta   90.00
_cell.angle_gamma   90.00
#
_symmetry.space_group_name_H-M   'P 1'
#
loop_
_entity.id
_entity.type
_entity.pdbx_description
1 polymer ?
#
loop_
_entity_poly.entity_id
_entity_poly.type
_entity_poly.pdbx_seq_one_letter_code
_entity_poly.pdbx_strand_id
1 'polypeptide(L)'
;MEFELARNTVRYAEQLVIKTRRPREGNDSVAVYLDTLLVGPWLVMAGIDMLGRRFRLVLFVATVLLLFFWIVARGISWQPVAPALGMAVGIVYFGLPSRTVTAGVTEENIRSLCSYILDAAPNVTRLERLQAGTSLLRSQITDRLGRINVVIGICWAALFGYASAHVLAPGLAPSILGNGILFTGIAGIFFAGLLGIAISHTTAVRAVYLTLDFALLEAKAAIFNSQQFIETSAGTRNA
;
A
#
# COMPACT_ATOMS: atom_id res chain seq x y z
N MET A 1 6.89 18.68 21.01
CA MET A 1 7.51 17.45 21.56
C MET A 1 6.75 16.16 21.26
N GLU A 2 5.55 15.91 21.82
CA GLU A 2 4.89 14.58 21.63
C GLU A 2 4.46 14.29 20.18
N PHE A 3 3.95 15.30 19.48
CA PHE A 3 3.63 15.20 18.05
C PHE A 3 4.86 14.97 17.16
N GLU A 4 5.98 15.61 17.48
CA GLU A 4 7.25 15.44 16.74
C GLU A 4 7.82 14.04 16.93
N LEU A 5 7.68 13.49 18.13
CA LEU A 5 8.10 12.13 18.45
C LEU A 5 7.24 11.10 17.69
N ALA A 6 5.92 11.29 17.61
CA ALA A 6 5.05 10.48 16.76
C ALA A 6 5.42 10.59 15.27
N ARG A 7 5.64 11.81 14.77
CA ARG A 7 6.07 12.06 13.38
C ARG A 7 7.41 11.38 13.07
N ASN A 8 8.39 11.47 13.97
CA ASN A 8 9.70 10.86 13.77
C ASN A 8 9.64 9.33 13.79
N THR A 9 8.78 8.75 14.63
CA THR A 9 8.55 7.30 14.68
C THR A 9 7.92 6.79 13.39
N VAL A 10 6.90 7.48 12.85
CA VAL A 10 6.29 7.13 11.56
C VAL A 10 7.32 7.24 10.43
N ARG A 11 8.10 8.32 10.39
CA ARG A 11 9.18 8.50 9.39
C ARG A 11 10.23 7.40 9.46
N TYR A 12 10.59 6.95 10.66
CA TYR A 12 11.54 5.85 10.81
C TYR A 12 10.94 4.53 10.29
N ALA A 13 9.66 4.27 10.56
CA ALA A 13 8.94 3.14 9.98
C ALA A 13 8.86 3.21 8.43
N GLU A 14 8.63 4.39 7.86
CA GLU A 14 8.66 4.61 6.41
C GLU A 14 10.03 4.26 5.80
N GLN A 15 11.13 4.68 6.44
CA GLN A 15 12.48 4.38 5.95
C GLN A 15 12.78 2.88 5.95
N LEU A 16 12.35 2.15 6.98
CA LEU A 16 12.51 0.70 7.07
C LEU A 16 11.72 -0.03 5.97
N VAL A 17 10.54 0.48 5.61
CA VAL A 17 9.71 -0.10 4.54
C VAL A 17 10.25 0.23 3.14
N ILE A 18 10.73 1.46 2.92
CA ILE A 18 11.26 1.91 1.63
C ILE A 18 12.63 1.27 1.33
N LYS A 19 13.36 0.80 2.36
CA LYS A 19 14.72 0.22 2.25
C LYS A 19 15.76 1.17 1.63
N THR A 20 15.46 2.47 1.59
CA THR A 20 16.36 3.51 1.07
C THR A 20 16.79 4.42 2.21
N ARG A 21 18.10 4.55 2.41
CA ARG A 21 18.70 5.46 3.40
C ARG A 21 18.61 6.88 2.86
N ARG A 22 17.68 7.70 3.34
CA ARG A 22 17.60 9.12 2.94
C ARG A 22 18.68 9.94 3.67
N PRO A 23 19.23 11.01 3.05
CA PRO A 23 19.99 12.03 3.78
C PRO A 23 19.05 12.72 4.76
N ARG A 24 19.55 13.01 5.96
CA ARG A 24 18.83 13.67 7.04
C ARG A 24 18.56 15.13 6.63
N GLU A 25 17.36 15.44 6.14
CA GLU A 25 17.02 16.82 5.75
C GLU A 25 16.67 17.68 6.96
N GLY A 26 17.28 18.86 6.96
CA GLY A 26 17.19 19.89 7.97
C GLY A 26 15.82 20.54 8.05
N ASN A 27 15.67 21.29 9.14
CA ASN A 27 14.47 21.96 9.59
C ASN A 27 14.02 23.03 8.57
N ASP A 28 13.08 22.70 7.69
CA ASP A 28 12.40 23.73 6.89
C ASP A 28 10.96 23.37 6.55
N SER A 29 10.07 24.34 6.74
CA SER A 29 8.61 24.21 6.55
C SER A 29 8.20 23.84 5.13
N VAL A 30 9.11 23.98 4.16
CA VAL A 30 8.96 23.55 2.76
C VAL A 30 9.06 22.02 2.63
N ALA A 31 9.77 21.35 3.54
CA ALA A 31 9.86 19.89 3.59
C ALA A 31 8.51 19.23 3.91
N VAL A 32 7.52 19.95 4.46
CA VAL A 32 6.17 19.39 4.72
C VAL A 32 5.38 19.19 3.41
N TYR A 33 5.55 20.09 2.43
CA TYR A 33 4.93 19.96 1.12
C TYR A 33 5.71 19.01 0.20
N LEU A 34 7.05 19.06 0.24
CA LEU A 34 7.93 18.14 -0.51
C LEU A 34 7.95 16.72 0.07
N ASP A 35 7.73 16.53 1.37
CA ASP A 35 7.53 15.20 1.99
C ASP A 35 6.36 14.47 1.33
N THR A 36 5.30 15.20 0.97
CA THR A 36 4.13 14.59 0.34
C THR A 36 4.42 14.13 -1.10
N LEU A 37 5.27 14.86 -1.82
CA LEU A 37 5.50 14.68 -3.25
C LEU A 37 6.73 13.82 -3.57
N LEU A 38 7.70 13.73 -2.66
CA LEU A 38 8.92 12.92 -2.84
C LEU A 38 8.93 11.64 -1.99
N VAL A 39 8.22 11.56 -0.86
CA VAL A 39 8.01 10.27 -0.17
C VAL A 39 6.99 9.41 -0.94
N GLY A 40 6.01 10.05 -1.61
CA GLY A 40 5.02 9.40 -2.47
C GLY A 40 5.64 8.48 -3.55
N PRO A 41 6.57 8.96 -4.40
CA PRO A 41 7.23 8.14 -5.42
C PRO A 41 8.02 6.95 -4.87
N TRP A 42 8.73 7.12 -3.75
CA TRP A 42 9.48 6.03 -3.13
C TRP A 42 8.55 5.00 -2.46
N LEU A 43 7.47 5.44 -1.81
CA LEU A 43 6.42 4.55 -1.32
C LEU A 43 5.71 3.83 -2.47
N VAL A 44 5.48 4.51 -3.60
CA VAL A 44 4.95 3.88 -4.82
C VAL A 44 5.92 2.81 -5.31
N MET A 45 7.22 3.09 -5.42
CA MET A 45 8.23 2.10 -5.83
C MET A 45 8.31 0.92 -4.86
N ALA A 46 8.30 1.17 -3.54
CA ALA A 46 8.29 0.11 -2.53
C ALA A 46 7.01 -0.75 -2.64
N GLY A 47 5.87 -0.10 -2.84
CA GLY A 47 4.60 -0.76 -3.13
C GLY A 47 4.64 -1.57 -4.42
N ILE A 48 5.25 -1.04 -5.48
CA ILE A 48 5.45 -1.75 -6.75
C ILE A 48 6.34 -2.97 -6.56
N ASP A 49 7.41 -2.93 -5.75
CA ASP A 49 8.21 -4.13 -5.45
C ASP A 49 7.42 -5.17 -4.65
N MET A 50 6.67 -4.73 -3.63
CA MET A 50 5.78 -5.60 -2.84
C MET A 50 4.72 -6.27 -3.70
N LEU A 51 4.11 -5.51 -4.62
CA LEU A 51 3.20 -6.03 -5.61
C LEU A 51 3.96 -6.96 -6.57
N GLY A 52 5.00 -6.49 -7.24
CA GLY A 52 5.74 -7.18 -8.29
C GLY A 52 6.11 -8.63 -7.96
N ARG A 53 6.50 -8.92 -6.72
CA ARG A 53 6.77 -10.29 -6.25
C ARG A 53 5.58 -11.24 -6.44
N ARG A 54 4.36 -10.79 -6.18
CA ARG A 54 3.12 -11.56 -6.36
C ARG A 54 2.56 -11.45 -7.77
N PHE A 55 2.75 -10.30 -8.42
CA PHE A 55 2.41 -10.14 -9.83
C PHE A 55 3.11 -11.21 -10.67
N ARG A 56 4.37 -11.54 -10.38
CA ARG A 56 5.10 -12.64 -11.03
C ARG A 56 4.42 -13.99 -10.87
N LEU A 57 3.88 -14.30 -9.68
CA LEU A 57 3.20 -15.56 -9.42
C LEU A 57 1.85 -15.61 -10.16
N VAL A 58 1.09 -14.53 -10.14
CA VAL A 58 -0.18 -14.44 -10.88
C VAL A 58 0.07 -14.47 -12.39
N LEU A 59 1.09 -13.77 -12.89
CA LEU A 59 1.50 -13.81 -14.28
C LEU A 59 1.87 -15.26 -14.67
N PHE A 60 2.65 -15.95 -13.85
CA PHE A 60 2.99 -17.36 -14.08
C PHE A 60 1.74 -18.24 -14.18
N VAL A 61 0.81 -18.14 -13.23
CA VAL A 61 -0.45 -18.91 -13.25
C VAL A 61 -1.31 -18.55 -14.47
N ALA A 62 -1.42 -17.26 -14.80
CA ALA A 62 -2.15 -16.80 -15.96
C ALA A 62 -1.54 -17.29 -17.28
N THR A 63 -0.21 -17.29 -17.40
CA THR A 63 0.52 -17.84 -18.55
C THR A 63 0.30 -19.35 -18.69
N VAL A 64 0.32 -20.10 -17.58
CA VAL A 64 0.03 -21.54 -17.59
C VAL A 64 -1.41 -21.81 -18.02
N LEU A 65 -2.38 -21.05 -17.52
CA LEU A 65 -3.79 -21.18 -17.94
C LEU A 65 -3.98 -20.79 -19.41
N LEU A 66 -3.33 -19.72 -19.87
CA LEU A 66 -3.33 -19.32 -21.28
C LEU A 66 -2.77 -20.41 -22.19
N LEU A 67 -1.63 -20.99 -21.82
CA LEU A 67 -1.04 -22.13 -22.52
C LEU A 67 -1.98 -23.33 -22.55
N PHE A 68 -2.62 -23.64 -21.41
CA PHE A 68 -3.63 -24.71 -21.34
C PHE A 68 -4.79 -24.46 -22.31
N PHE A 69 -5.38 -23.27 -22.30
CA PHE A 69 -6.45 -22.91 -23.24
C PHE A 69 -5.97 -22.91 -24.69
N TRP A 70 -4.73 -22.50 -24.95
CA TRP A 70 -4.16 -22.52 -26.30
C TRP A 70 -3.95 -23.94 -26.84
N ILE A 71 -3.57 -24.88 -25.98
CA ILE A 71 -3.36 -26.28 -26.34
C ILE A 71 -4.71 -27.03 -26.49
N VAL A 72 -5.65 -26.80 -25.57
CA VAL A 72 -6.91 -27.55 -25.47
C VAL A 72 -8.00 -26.98 -26.39
N ALA A 73 -8.03 -25.66 -26.59
CA ALA A 73 -9.11 -25.00 -27.29
C ALA A 73 -8.69 -24.51 -28.68
N ARG A 74 -8.47 -25.46 -29.60
CA ARG A 74 -8.35 -25.17 -31.04
C ARG A 74 -9.72 -24.72 -31.58
N GLY A 75 -9.98 -23.42 -31.55
CA GLY A 75 -11.21 -22.83 -32.08
C GLY A 75 -11.78 -21.64 -31.30
N ILE A 76 -11.19 -21.29 -30.16
CA ILE A 76 -11.59 -20.09 -29.42
C ILE A 76 -11.10 -18.83 -30.15
N SER A 77 -12.01 -17.89 -30.40
CA SER A 77 -11.64 -16.55 -30.84
C SER A 77 -10.94 -15.82 -29.69
N TRP A 78 -9.69 -15.43 -29.90
CA TRP A 78 -8.84 -14.80 -28.88
C TRP A 78 -9.20 -13.34 -28.59
N GLN A 79 -9.96 -12.71 -29.49
CA GLN A 79 -10.40 -11.31 -29.39
C GLN A 79 -11.17 -10.97 -28.11
N PRO A 80 -12.16 -11.77 -27.64
CA PRO A 80 -12.82 -11.53 -26.36
C PRO A 80 -12.05 -12.07 -25.14
N VAL A 81 -11.25 -13.13 -25.32
CA VAL A 81 -10.60 -13.83 -24.20
C VAL A 81 -9.47 -13.02 -23.61
N ALA A 82 -8.61 -12.42 -24.44
CA ALA A 82 -7.48 -11.62 -23.97
C ALA A 82 -7.90 -10.43 -23.07
N PRO A 83 -8.87 -9.57 -23.43
CA PRO A 83 -9.33 -8.50 -22.54
C PRO A 83 -10.05 -9.01 -21.28
N ALA A 84 -10.82 -10.10 -21.37
CA ALA A 84 -11.48 -10.70 -20.20
C ALA A 84 -10.45 -11.27 -19.21
N LEU A 85 -9.39 -11.92 -19.69
CA LEU A 85 -8.29 -12.43 -18.86
C LEU A 85 -7.49 -11.27 -18.25
N GLY A 86 -7.23 -10.21 -19.01
CA GLY A 86 -6.61 -8.98 -18.51
C GLY A 86 -7.42 -8.33 -17.39
N MET A 87 -8.74 -8.22 -17.55
CA MET A 87 -9.63 -7.73 -16.50
C MET A 87 -9.70 -8.67 -15.30
N ALA A 88 -9.79 -9.99 -15.51
CA ALA A 88 -9.81 -10.96 -14.41
C ALA A 88 -8.51 -10.91 -13.58
N VAL A 89 -7.36 -10.85 -14.25
CA VAL A 89 -6.05 -10.67 -13.58
C VAL A 89 -6.01 -9.34 -12.83
N GLY A 90 -6.47 -8.25 -13.44
CA GLY A 90 -6.55 -6.94 -12.78
C GLY A 90 -7.44 -6.97 -11.54
N ILE A 91 -8.66 -7.49 -11.64
CA ILE A 91 -9.64 -7.55 -10.53
C ILE A 91 -9.13 -8.42 -9.38
N VAL A 92 -8.60 -9.61 -9.67
CA VAL A 92 -8.08 -10.52 -8.64
C VAL A 92 -6.84 -9.97 -7.96
N TYR A 93 -5.99 -9.28 -8.71
CA TYR A 93 -4.72 -8.78 -8.20
C TYR A 93 -4.85 -7.48 -7.40
N PHE A 94 -5.71 -6.57 -7.88
CA PHE A 94 -5.95 -5.29 -7.24
C PHE A 94 -7.07 -5.33 -6.18
N GLY A 95 -7.86 -6.41 -6.14
CA GLY A 95 -9.07 -6.50 -5.31
C GLY A 95 -8.83 -6.69 -3.80
N LEU A 96 -7.67 -7.19 -3.35
CA LEU A 96 -7.46 -7.48 -1.93
C LEU A 96 -6.07 -7.09 -1.43
N PRO A 97 -5.90 -5.83 -0.98
CA PRO A 97 -4.66 -5.40 -0.34
C PRO A 97 -4.41 -6.11 1.00
N SER A 98 -5.39 -6.83 1.57
CA SER A 98 -5.24 -7.47 2.89
C SER A 98 -4.17 -8.57 2.92
N ARG A 99 -3.95 -9.28 1.80
CA ARG A 99 -2.97 -10.36 1.74
C ARG A 99 -1.58 -9.87 1.35
N THR A 100 -1.45 -8.78 0.58
CA THR A 100 -0.16 -8.32 0.01
C THR A 100 0.70 -7.54 0.98
N VAL A 101 0.08 -6.92 1.99
CA VAL A 101 0.76 -6.07 2.98
C VAL A 101 1.77 -6.87 3.84
N THR A 102 1.54 -8.16 4.06
CA THR A 102 2.48 -9.01 4.82
C THR A 102 3.82 -9.23 4.11
N ALA A 103 3.90 -9.03 2.79
CA ALA A 103 5.16 -9.16 2.06
C ALA A 103 6.14 -7.99 2.32
N GLY A 104 5.63 -6.86 2.82
CA GLY A 104 6.41 -5.67 3.15
C GLY A 104 6.87 -5.59 4.60
N VAL A 105 6.35 -6.47 5.47
CA VAL A 105 6.62 -6.46 6.91
C VAL A 105 7.60 -7.59 7.23
N THR A 106 8.77 -7.23 7.75
CA THR A 106 9.84 -8.16 8.13
C THR A 106 10.08 -8.08 9.63
N GLU A 107 10.45 -9.21 10.24
CA GLU A 107 10.76 -9.26 11.67
C GLU A 107 11.92 -8.33 12.04
N GLU A 108 12.91 -8.19 11.16
CA GLU A 108 14.03 -7.25 11.32
C GLU A 108 13.55 -5.79 11.41
N ASN A 109 12.64 -5.39 10.52
CA ASN A 109 12.08 -4.04 10.53
C ASN A 109 11.26 -3.79 11.82
N ILE A 110 10.47 -4.78 12.24
CA ILE A 110 9.69 -4.69 13.49
C ILE A 110 10.64 -4.53 14.68
N ARG A 111 11.70 -5.36 14.78
CA ARG A 111 12.66 -5.32 15.88
C ARG A 111 13.44 -4.01 15.94
N SER A 112 13.90 -3.50 14.78
CA SER A 112 14.60 -2.22 14.69
C SER A 112 13.68 -1.04 15.08
N LEU A 113 12.41 -1.10 14.70
CA LEU A 113 11.43 -0.09 15.08
C LEU A 113 11.07 -0.19 16.56
N CYS A 114 10.97 -1.40 17.09
CA CYS A 114 10.72 -1.68 18.51
C CYS A 114 11.84 -1.10 19.38
N SER A 115 13.12 -1.34 19.04
CA SER A 115 14.24 -0.74 19.78
C SER A 115 14.20 0.78 19.76
N TYR A 116 13.90 1.38 18.60
CA TYR A 116 13.75 2.83 18.48
C TYR A 116 12.61 3.38 19.34
N ILE A 117 11.47 2.67 19.39
CA ILE A 117 10.31 3.03 20.21
C ILE A 117 10.65 2.94 21.70
N LEU A 118 11.35 1.89 22.13
CA LEU A 118 11.74 1.70 23.53
C LEU A 118 12.70 2.81 24.00
N ASP A 119 13.66 3.22 23.15
CA ASP A 119 14.56 4.34 23.44
C ASP A 119 13.81 5.67 23.56
N ALA A 120 12.79 5.89 22.71
CA ALA A 120 12.01 7.12 22.68
C ALA A 120 10.91 7.19 23.77
N ALA A 121 10.32 6.05 24.12
CA ALA A 121 9.18 5.92 25.01
C ALA A 121 9.35 4.71 25.97
N PRO A 122 10.24 4.81 26.97
CA PRO A 122 10.59 3.68 27.84
C PRO A 122 9.49 3.27 28.83
N ASN A 123 8.46 4.10 29.01
CA ASN A 123 7.40 3.90 30.00
C ASN A 123 6.03 3.76 29.34
N VAL A 124 5.15 2.97 29.97
CA VAL A 124 3.78 2.70 29.48
C VAL A 124 3.02 3.98 29.11
N THR A 125 3.05 5.00 29.97
CA THR A 125 2.35 6.27 29.72
C THR A 125 2.87 7.01 28.49
N ARG A 126 4.18 6.97 28.21
CA ARG A 126 4.76 7.59 27.01
C ARG A 126 4.45 6.78 25.76
N LEU A 127 4.44 5.45 25.88
CA LEU A 127 4.07 4.55 24.80
C LEU A 127 2.61 4.74 24.38
N GLU A 128 1.69 4.86 25.34
CA GLU A 128 0.27 5.14 25.06
C GLU A 128 0.07 6.49 24.37
N ARG A 129 0.80 7.54 24.79
CA ARG A 129 0.76 8.84 24.11
C ARG A 129 1.33 8.78 22.70
N LEU A 130 2.41 8.01 22.48
CA LEU A 130 2.95 7.75 21.14
C LEU A 130 1.94 6.99 20.28
N GLN A 131 1.26 5.98 20.83
CA GLN A 131 0.21 5.24 20.14
C GLN A 131 -0.98 6.15 19.76
N ALA A 132 -1.39 7.06 20.64
CA ALA A 132 -2.43 8.05 20.34
C ALA A 132 -1.98 9.06 19.26
N GLY A 133 -0.73 9.53 19.30
CA GLY A 133 -0.18 10.43 18.29
C GLY A 133 -0.08 9.78 16.90
N THR A 134 0.35 8.52 16.85
CA THR A 134 0.46 7.75 15.60
C THR A 134 -0.91 7.37 15.03
N SER A 135 -1.92 7.11 15.86
CA SER A 135 -3.29 6.84 15.39
C SER A 135 -3.95 8.07 14.77
N LEU A 136 -3.69 9.27 15.30
CA LEU A 136 -4.14 10.52 14.69
C LEU A 136 -3.52 10.75 13.31
N LEU A 137 -2.21 10.53 13.16
CA LEU A 137 -1.52 10.62 11.87
C LEU A 137 -2.07 9.60 10.86
N ARG A 138 -2.37 8.38 11.33
CA ARG A 138 -3.01 7.33 10.52
C ARG A 138 -4.39 7.75 10.03
N SER A 139 -5.22 8.35 10.90
CA SER A 139 -6.55 8.84 10.52
C SER A 139 -6.46 9.87 9.41
N GLN A 140 -5.58 10.87 9.54
CA GLN A 140 -5.40 11.92 8.53
C GLN A 140 -4.97 11.36 7.17
N ILE A 141 -4.04 10.39 7.17
CA ILE A 141 -3.57 9.74 5.94
C ILE A 141 -4.69 8.87 5.32
N THR A 142 -5.45 8.16 6.16
CA THR A 142 -6.55 7.31 5.69
C THR A 142 -7.67 8.14 5.06
N ASP A 143 -8.02 9.28 5.65
CA ASP A 143 -9.01 10.21 5.09
C ASP A 143 -8.56 10.74 3.74
N ARG A 144 -7.27 11.08 3.61
CA ARG A 144 -6.69 11.54 2.34
C ARG A 144 -6.73 10.46 1.26
N LEU A 145 -6.39 9.21 1.60
CA LEU A 145 -6.53 8.06 0.71
C LEU A 145 -8.00 7.82 0.32
N GLY A 146 -8.93 8.00 1.25
CA GLY A 146 -10.36 7.94 0.99
C GLY A 146 -10.81 8.94 -0.07
N ARG A 147 -10.36 10.20 0.02
CA ARG A 147 -10.65 11.23 -0.99
C ARG A 147 -10.10 10.87 -2.37
N ILE A 148 -8.87 10.32 -2.43
CA ILE A 148 -8.27 9.87 -3.69
C ILE A 148 -9.10 8.73 -4.32
N ASN A 149 -9.57 7.78 -3.51
CA ASN A 149 -10.43 6.70 -3.99
C ASN A 149 -11.75 7.21 -4.60
N VAL A 150 -12.35 8.26 -4.01
CA VAL A 150 -13.54 8.90 -4.58
C VAL A 150 -13.24 9.49 -5.96
N VAL A 151 -12.13 10.21 -6.11
CA VAL A 151 -11.71 10.78 -7.40
C VAL A 151 -11.49 9.68 -8.44
N ILE A 152 -10.80 8.60 -8.07
CA ILE A 152 -10.60 7.43 -8.95
C ILE A 152 -11.94 6.81 -9.35
N GLY A 153 -12.90 6.70 -8.43
CA GLY A 153 -14.25 6.21 -8.71
C GLY A 153 -15.02 7.09 -9.70
N ILE A 154 -14.89 8.42 -9.59
CA ILE A 154 -15.48 9.37 -10.54
C ILE A 154 -14.83 9.22 -11.92
N CYS A 155 -13.49 9.14 -11.98
CA CYS A 155 -12.77 8.91 -13.24
C CYS A 155 -13.18 7.59 -13.89
N TRP A 156 -13.38 6.53 -13.09
CA TRP A 156 -13.88 5.25 -13.57
C TRP A 156 -15.29 5.36 -14.15
N ALA A 157 -16.21 6.02 -13.44
CA ALA A 157 -17.57 6.24 -13.90
C ALA A 157 -17.61 7.03 -15.22
N ALA A 158 -16.79 8.08 -15.34
CA ALA A 158 -16.66 8.87 -16.56
C ALA A 158 -16.11 8.04 -17.73
N LEU A 159 -15.05 7.25 -17.50
CA LEU A 159 -14.47 6.36 -18.51
C LEU A 159 -15.48 5.30 -18.97
N PHE A 160 -16.18 4.68 -18.02
CA PHE A 160 -17.19 3.67 -18.30
C PHE A 160 -18.39 4.26 -19.06
N GLY A 161 -18.84 5.46 -18.68
CA GLY A 161 -19.88 6.20 -19.40
C GLY A 161 -19.46 6.52 -20.84
N TYR A 162 -18.23 6.98 -21.04
CA TYR A 162 -17.68 7.25 -22.37
C TYR A 162 -17.61 5.98 -23.23
N ALA A 163 -17.06 4.89 -22.68
CA ALA A 163 -16.98 3.60 -23.35
C ALA A 163 -18.37 3.06 -23.72
N SER A 164 -19.34 3.22 -22.82
CA SER A 164 -20.72 2.80 -23.05
C SER A 164 -21.36 3.56 -24.22
N ALA A 165 -21.10 4.87 -24.32
CA ALA A 165 -21.68 5.71 -25.37
C ALA A 165 -20.98 5.60 -26.74
N HIS A 166 -19.68 5.32 -26.78
CA HIS A 166 -18.86 5.41 -28.00
C HIS A 166 -18.26 4.08 -28.48
N VAL A 167 -18.39 3.00 -27.69
CA VAL A 167 -17.89 1.66 -28.04
C VAL A 167 -18.98 0.60 -27.91
N LEU A 168 -19.78 0.65 -26.85
CA LEU A 168 -20.77 -0.40 -26.55
C LEU A 168 -22.20 -0.06 -27.04
N ALA A 169 -22.42 1.14 -27.57
CA ALA A 169 -23.74 1.57 -28.03
C ALA A 169 -24.15 0.83 -29.33
N PRO A 170 -25.40 0.34 -29.43
CA PRO A 170 -25.87 -0.35 -30.62
C PRO A 170 -26.01 0.62 -31.81
N GLY A 171 -25.59 0.19 -33.00
CA GLY A 171 -25.78 0.95 -34.25
C GLY A 171 -24.72 2.01 -34.56
N LEU A 172 -23.55 1.98 -33.88
CA LEU A 172 -22.45 2.90 -34.15
C LEU A 172 -21.87 2.72 -35.57
N ALA A 173 -21.64 3.84 -36.27
CA ALA A 173 -20.94 3.84 -37.55
C ALA A 173 -19.48 3.36 -37.38
N PRO A 174 -18.90 2.60 -38.33
CA PRO A 174 -17.54 2.05 -38.21
C PRO A 174 -16.44 3.08 -37.96
N SER A 175 -16.56 4.29 -38.52
CA SER A 175 -15.61 5.40 -38.32
C SER A 175 -15.64 5.96 -36.90
N ILE A 176 -16.83 6.02 -36.28
CA ILE A 176 -17.03 6.47 -34.90
C ILE A 176 -16.55 5.39 -33.93
N LEU A 177 -16.82 4.12 -34.25
CA LEU A 177 -16.38 2.96 -33.49
C LEU A 177 -14.85 2.84 -33.46
N GLY A 178 -14.17 3.01 -34.60
CA GLY A 178 -12.71 2.94 -34.67
C GLY A 178 -11.99 3.98 -33.80
N ASN A 179 -12.42 5.24 -33.88
CA ASN A 179 -11.90 6.30 -33.01
C ASN A 179 -12.30 6.07 -31.54
N GLY A 180 -13.54 5.66 -31.27
CA GLY A 180 -14.03 5.37 -29.93
C GLY A 180 -13.22 4.28 -29.23
N ILE A 181 -12.88 3.20 -29.94
CA ILE A 181 -12.03 2.11 -29.41
C ILE A 181 -10.63 2.62 -29.08
N LEU A 182 -10.01 3.40 -29.98
CA LEU A 182 -8.64 3.90 -29.77
C LEU A 182 -8.56 4.86 -28.57
N PHE A 183 -9.46 5.84 -28.48
CA PHE A 183 -9.50 6.76 -27.34
C PHE A 183 -9.86 6.07 -26.03
N THR A 184 -10.83 5.13 -26.05
CA THR A 184 -11.19 4.35 -24.86
C THR A 184 -10.03 3.45 -24.41
N GLY A 185 -9.29 2.87 -25.35
CA GLY A 185 -8.08 2.08 -25.07
C GLY A 185 -6.99 2.91 -24.41
N ILE A 186 -6.66 4.08 -24.96
CA ILE A 186 -5.65 5.00 -24.39
C ILE A 186 -6.09 5.46 -22.99
N ALA A 187 -7.35 5.88 -22.85
CA ALA A 187 -7.89 6.34 -21.57
C ALA A 187 -7.94 5.20 -20.54
N GLY A 188 -8.23 3.97 -20.96
CA GLY A 188 -8.17 2.77 -20.12
C GLY A 188 -6.77 2.42 -19.65
N ILE A 189 -5.76 2.50 -20.51
CA ILE A 189 -4.35 2.30 -20.14
C ILE A 189 -3.91 3.37 -19.14
N PHE A 190 -4.24 4.64 -19.40
CA PHE A 190 -3.92 5.74 -18.50
C PHE A 190 -4.59 5.57 -17.13
N PHE A 191 -5.87 5.21 -17.12
CA PHE A 191 -6.61 4.91 -15.89
C PHE A 191 -6.00 3.73 -15.12
N ALA A 192 -5.65 2.64 -15.81
CA ALA A 192 -4.99 1.49 -15.19
C ALA A 192 -3.62 1.85 -14.58
N GLY A 193 -2.84 2.71 -15.25
CA GLY A 193 -1.59 3.25 -14.72
C GLY A 193 -1.80 4.06 -13.45
N LEU A 194 -2.75 5.01 -13.45
CA LEU A 194 -3.11 5.80 -12.26
C LEU A 194 -3.59 4.92 -11.10
N LEU A 195 -4.45 3.95 -11.39
CA LEU A 195 -4.94 2.99 -10.41
C LEU A 195 -3.80 2.15 -9.83
N GLY A 196 -2.87 1.68 -10.66
CA GLY A 196 -1.69 0.95 -10.23
C GLY A 196 -0.79 1.75 -9.29
N ILE A 197 -0.54 3.03 -9.60
CA ILE A 197 0.20 3.95 -8.72
C ILE A 197 -0.52 4.12 -7.38
N ALA A 198 -1.83 4.39 -7.41
CA ALA A 198 -2.63 4.60 -6.20
C ALA A 198 -2.65 3.37 -5.30
N ILE A 199 -2.79 2.17 -5.87
CA ILE A 199 -2.79 0.91 -5.12
C ILE A 199 -1.41 0.60 -4.55
N SER A 200 -0.35 0.85 -5.32
CA SER A 200 1.03 0.66 -4.86
C SER A 200 1.33 1.56 -3.67
N HIS A 201 0.99 2.85 -3.76
CA HIS A 201 1.11 3.79 -2.65
C HIS A 201 0.32 3.33 -1.42
N THR A 202 -0.95 2.95 -1.61
CA THR A 202 -1.82 2.49 -0.51
C THR A 202 -1.26 1.23 0.16
N THR A 203 -0.67 0.32 -0.63
CA THR A 203 -0.07 -0.91 -0.12
C THR A 203 1.15 -0.63 0.74
N ALA A 204 2.04 0.27 0.29
CA ALA A 204 3.21 0.67 1.05
C ALA A 204 2.83 1.39 2.35
N VAL A 205 1.88 2.33 2.30
CA VAL A 205 1.36 3.02 3.50
C VAL A 205 0.78 2.02 4.50
N ARG A 206 0.00 1.03 4.05
CA ARG A 206 -0.50 -0.02 4.93
C ARG A 206 0.64 -0.86 5.54
N ALA A 207 1.69 -1.16 4.78
CA ALA A 207 2.84 -1.91 5.30
C ALA A 207 3.62 -1.11 6.38
N VAL A 208 3.75 0.21 6.22
CA VAL A 208 4.32 1.09 7.25
C VAL A 208 3.51 1.01 8.54
N TYR A 209 2.20 1.22 8.47
CA TYR A 209 1.34 1.16 9.65
C TYR A 209 1.27 -0.22 10.28
N LEU A 210 1.27 -1.29 9.48
CA LEU A 210 1.31 -2.65 10.01
C LEU A 210 2.62 -2.93 10.76
N THR A 211 3.75 -2.47 10.22
CA THR A 211 5.07 -2.59 10.88
C THR A 211 5.09 -1.80 12.20
N LEU A 212 4.51 -0.60 12.20
CA LEU A 212 4.37 0.23 13.38
C LEU A 212 3.46 -0.38 14.44
N ASP A 213 2.31 -0.93 14.05
CA ASP A 213 1.38 -1.61 14.95
C ASP A 213 2.07 -2.82 15.62
N PHE A 214 2.81 -3.65 14.85
CA PHE A 214 3.56 -4.77 15.41
C PHE A 214 4.69 -4.33 16.34
N ALA A 215 5.45 -3.28 15.97
CA ALA A 215 6.53 -2.78 16.81
C ALA A 215 6.01 -2.16 18.13
N LEU A 216 4.86 -1.47 18.10
CA LEU A 216 4.20 -0.96 19.31
C LEU A 216 3.72 -2.11 20.21
N LEU A 217 3.20 -3.20 19.63
CA LEU A 217 2.82 -4.39 20.37
C LEU A 217 4.02 -5.07 21.03
N GLU A 218 5.14 -5.23 20.32
CA GLU A 218 6.38 -5.78 20.88
C GLU A 218 6.97 -4.88 21.98
N ALA A 219 6.99 -3.56 21.77
CA ALA A 219 7.46 -2.62 22.78
C ALA A 219 6.61 -2.67 24.05
N LYS A 220 5.28 -2.77 23.91
CA LYS A 220 4.36 -2.94 25.04
C LYS A 220 4.64 -4.22 25.81
N ALA A 221 4.87 -5.33 25.11
CA ALA A 221 5.22 -6.60 25.72
C ALA A 221 6.58 -6.53 26.45
N ALA A 222 7.58 -5.86 25.86
CA ALA A 222 8.90 -5.71 26.47
C ALA A 222 8.87 -4.89 27.78
N ILE A 223 8.10 -3.79 27.80
CA ILE A 223 7.93 -2.97 29.02
C ILE A 223 7.18 -3.75 30.10
N PHE A 224 6.15 -4.51 29.73
CA PHE A 224 5.41 -5.32 30.70
C PHE A 224 6.29 -6.42 31.33
N ASN A 225 7.07 -7.12 30.50
CA ASN A 225 7.98 -8.16 30.97
C ASN A 225 9.09 -7.62 31.88
N SER A 226 9.60 -6.41 31.61
CA SER A 226 10.62 -5.79 32.47
C SER A 226 10.06 -5.36 33.82
N GLN A 227 8.81 -4.88 33.87
CA GLN A 227 8.12 -4.57 35.14
C GLN A 227 7.87 -5.83 35.99
N GLN A 228 7.39 -6.91 35.38
CA GLN A 228 7.13 -8.17 36.07
C GLN A 228 8.42 -8.80 36.65
N PHE A 229 9.54 -8.70 35.95
CA PHE A 229 10.84 -9.16 36.44
C PHE A 229 11.32 -8.37 37.68
N ILE A 230 11.08 -7.06 37.70
CA ILE A 230 11.42 -6.20 38.85
C ILE A 230 10.57 -6.58 40.08
N GLU A 231 9.27 -6.80 39.91
CA GLU A 231 8.39 -7.21 41.01
C GLU A 231 8.77 -8.58 41.58
N THR A 232 9.09 -9.53 40.70
CA THR A 232 9.48 -10.90 41.11
C THR A 232 10.82 -10.90 41.87
N SER A 233 11.81 -10.13 41.39
CA SER A 233 13.13 -10.03 42.02
C SER A 233 13.10 -9.24 43.34
N ALA A 234 12.24 -8.23 43.46
CA ALA A 234 12.00 -7.50 44.70
C ALA A 234 11.29 -8.38 45.76
N GLY A 235 10.36 -9.24 45.34
CA GLY A 235 9.69 -10.21 46.22
C GLY A 235 10.64 -11.23 46.83
N THR A 236 11.61 -11.73 46.06
CA THR A 236 12.63 -12.68 46.55
C THR A 236 13.70 -12.08 47.48
N ARG A 237 13.85 -10.76 47.54
CA ARG A 237 14.80 -10.11 48.47
C ARG A 237 14.23 -9.87 49.87
N ASN A 238 12.91 -9.94 50.01
CA ASN A 238 12.18 -9.69 51.25
C ASN A 238 11.64 -10.98 51.91
N ALA A 239 12.03 -12.15 51.38
CA ALA A 239 11.79 -13.47 51.95
C ALA A 239 13.13 -14.08 52.39
#